data_AF-A0A1B1S985-F1
#
_entry.id   AF-A0A1B1S985-F1
#
_cell.length_a   1.000
_cell.length_b   1.000
_cell.length_c   1.000
_cell.angle_alpha   90.00
_cell.angle_beta   90.00
_cell.angle_gamma   90.00
#
_symmetry.space_group_name_H-M   'P 1'
#
loop_
_entity.id
_entity.type
_entity.pdbx_description
1 polymer ?
#
loop_
_entity_poly.entity_id
_entity_poly.type
_entity_poly.pdbx_seq_one_letter_code
_entity_poly.pdbx_strand_id
1 'polypeptide(L)'
;MMAIPALAGTKLVTGSLSELKGAKSVPFIVNWDGAVYSKAGTLVDSLDKAVRNNDWEEGSLNYLFQKANSRTGEYGVRLVDKDTQTDSEYYFEMVVETISKGGDIKGEIHLKKKGQDEPIAIMTFASDDADDNDKIAFRDQFKSIGESLGKLIVKQIK
;
A
#
# COMPACT_ATOMS: atom_id res chain seq x y z
N MET A 1 12.46 1.97 27.51
CA MET A 1 11.99 2.04 26.11
C MET A 1 10.51 2.39 26.15
N MET A 2 10.13 3.59 25.72
CA MET A 2 8.72 3.89 25.49
C MET A 2 8.31 3.13 24.23
N ALA A 3 7.41 2.15 24.37
CA ALA A 3 6.76 1.56 23.22
C ALA A 3 5.89 2.66 22.60
N ILE A 4 6.33 3.17 21.44
CA ILE A 4 5.45 3.95 20.57
C ILE A 4 4.31 2.99 20.24
N PRO A 5 3.04 3.28 20.61
CA PRO A 5 1.94 2.42 20.23
C PRO A 5 2.02 2.27 18.70
N ALA A 6 2.06 1.03 18.22
CA ALA A 6 1.98 0.76 16.80
C ALA A 6 0.61 1.27 16.33
N LEU A 7 0.58 2.51 15.85
CA LEU A 7 -0.59 3.07 15.20
C LEU A 7 -0.69 2.34 13.86
N ALA A 8 -1.50 1.29 13.83
CA ALA A 8 -1.85 0.64 12.59
C ALA A 8 -2.67 1.61 11.71
N GLY A 9 -2.48 1.50 10.40
CA GLY A 9 -3.08 2.36 9.38
C GLY A 9 -2.06 3.22 8.63
N THR A 10 -2.59 3.99 7.68
CA THR A 10 -1.83 4.89 6.80
C THR A 10 -1.93 6.33 7.29
N LYS A 11 -0.79 7.03 7.39
CA LYS A 11 -0.70 8.41 7.86
C LYS A 11 0.19 9.24 6.93
N LEU A 12 -0.27 10.44 6.57
CA LEU A 12 0.53 11.43 5.85
C LEU A 12 1.67 11.97 6.74
N VAL A 13 2.89 11.91 6.24
CA VAL A 13 4.11 12.42 6.90
C VAL A 13 4.50 13.76 6.32
N THR A 14 4.59 13.84 4.99
CA THR A 14 4.96 15.06 4.26
C THR A 14 4.12 15.22 2.99
N GLY A 15 4.06 16.45 2.47
CA GLY A 15 3.39 16.75 1.21
C GLY A 15 1.88 16.83 1.31
N SER A 16 1.21 16.63 0.17
CA SER A 16 -0.25 16.71 0.05
C SER A 16 -0.76 15.75 -1.02
N LEU A 17 -1.96 15.19 -0.80
CA LEU A 17 -2.66 14.38 -1.81
C LEU A 17 -3.66 15.22 -2.63
N SER A 18 -3.68 16.54 -2.45
CA SER A 18 -4.57 17.45 -3.18
C SER A 18 -4.36 17.42 -4.69
N GLU A 19 -3.15 17.09 -5.16
CA GLU A 19 -2.81 16.93 -6.57
C GLU A 19 -3.62 15.81 -7.27
N LEU A 20 -4.20 14.89 -6.49
CA LEU A 20 -5.05 13.83 -7.03
C LEU A 20 -6.44 14.31 -7.45
N LYS A 21 -6.83 15.55 -7.12
CA LYS A 21 -8.11 16.12 -7.56
C LYS A 21 -8.17 16.14 -9.09
N GLY A 22 -9.06 15.31 -9.65
CA GLY A 22 -9.23 15.20 -11.10
C GLY A 22 -8.33 14.18 -11.80
N ALA A 23 -7.46 13.45 -11.07
CA ALA A 23 -6.54 12.46 -11.65
C ALA A 23 -7.24 11.20 -12.20
N LYS A 24 -8.53 10.98 -11.86
CA LYS A 24 -9.34 9.83 -12.28
C LYS A 24 -8.74 8.48 -11.85
N SER A 25 -7.89 7.86 -12.67
CA SER A 25 -7.34 6.53 -12.43
C SER A 25 -5.84 6.63 -12.14
N VAL A 26 -5.45 6.39 -10.89
CA VAL A 26 -4.08 6.54 -10.41
C VAL A 26 -3.45 5.14 -10.24
N PRO A 27 -2.40 4.81 -11.00
CA PRO A 27 -1.67 3.56 -10.85
C PRO A 27 -1.10 3.39 -9.45
N PHE A 28 -1.04 2.14 -9.00
CA PHE A 28 -0.42 1.75 -7.75
C PHE A 28 0.57 0.62 -7.99
N ILE A 29 1.78 0.74 -7.46
CA ILE A 29 2.82 -0.30 -7.49
C ILE A 29 3.25 -0.65 -6.08
N VAL A 30 3.73 -1.88 -5.91
CA VAL A 30 4.39 -2.33 -4.68
C VAL A 30 5.85 -2.60 -4.99
N ASN A 31 6.72 -2.15 -4.11
CA ASN A 31 8.14 -2.36 -4.17
C ASN A 31 8.57 -3.15 -2.93
N TRP A 32 9.07 -4.37 -3.17
CA TRP A 32 9.52 -5.30 -2.13
C TRP A 32 11.05 -5.42 -2.03
N ASP A 33 11.80 -4.73 -2.89
CA ASP A 33 13.25 -4.96 -3.07
C ASP A 33 14.05 -4.77 -1.76
N GLY A 34 13.57 -3.90 -0.87
CA GLY A 34 14.16 -3.62 0.43
C GLY A 34 13.49 -4.31 1.62
N ALA A 35 12.47 -5.15 1.41
CA ALA A 35 11.66 -5.69 2.49
C ALA A 35 12.43 -6.72 3.34
N VAL A 36 12.56 -6.44 4.65
CA VAL A 36 13.21 -7.34 5.60
C VAL A 36 12.19 -8.16 6.38
N TYR A 37 12.24 -9.48 6.23
CA TYR A 37 11.45 -10.42 7.03
C TYR A 37 12.11 -10.68 8.40
N SER A 38 11.33 -10.46 9.46
CA SER A 38 11.74 -10.57 10.86
C SER A 38 12.93 -9.69 11.24
N LYS A 39 14.16 -10.22 11.16
CA LYS A 39 15.39 -9.49 11.54
C LYS A 39 16.43 -9.43 10.42
N ALA A 40 16.40 -10.38 9.49
CA ALA A 40 17.41 -10.52 8.43
C ALA A 40 16.94 -11.44 7.29
N GLY A 41 15.66 -11.85 7.29
CA GLY A 41 15.10 -12.68 6.22
C GLY A 41 14.64 -11.83 5.05
N THR A 42 14.29 -12.51 3.97
CA THR A 42 13.80 -11.95 2.71
C THR A 42 12.29 -12.11 2.57
N LEU A 43 11.69 -11.45 1.56
CA LEU A 43 10.31 -11.73 1.16
C LEU A 43 10.10 -13.22 0.86
N VAL A 44 11.04 -13.88 0.18
CA VAL A 44 10.94 -15.31 -0.16
C VAL A 44 10.82 -16.17 1.11
N ASP A 45 11.63 -15.89 2.13
CA ASP A 45 11.56 -16.60 3.41
C ASP A 45 10.19 -16.46 4.10
N SER A 46 9.51 -15.34 3.89
CA SER A 46 8.14 -15.11 4.39
C SER A 46 7.09 -15.85 3.55
N LEU A 47 7.25 -15.86 2.23
CA LEU A 47 6.32 -16.52 1.32
C LEU A 47 6.34 -18.04 1.52
N ASP A 48 7.53 -18.62 1.72
CA ASP A 48 7.76 -20.07 1.92
C ASP A 48 7.16 -20.63 3.22
N LYS A 49 6.62 -19.77 4.11
CA LYS A 49 5.93 -20.20 5.33
C LYS A 49 4.64 -20.97 5.08
N ALA A 50 4.00 -20.76 3.93
CA ALA A 50 2.77 -21.44 3.57
C ALA A 50 2.70 -21.67 2.06
N VAL A 51 1.79 -22.55 1.64
CA VAL A 51 1.53 -22.76 0.21
C VAL A 51 0.83 -21.53 -0.36
N ARG A 52 1.51 -20.79 -1.23
CA ARG A 52 0.98 -19.57 -1.87
C ARG A 52 0.52 -19.84 -3.31
N ASN A 53 -0.41 -19.02 -3.78
CA ASN A 53 -0.69 -18.92 -5.19
C ASN A 53 0.42 -18.14 -5.90
N ASN A 54 0.65 -18.43 -7.18
CA ASN A 54 1.65 -17.73 -7.99
C ASN A 54 1.29 -16.25 -8.25
N ASP A 55 0.01 -15.90 -8.16
CA ASP A 55 -0.57 -14.57 -8.38
C ASP A 55 -0.91 -13.86 -7.05
N TRP A 56 -0.27 -14.26 -5.94
CA TRP A 56 -0.59 -13.73 -4.61
C TRP A 56 -0.54 -12.19 -4.55
N GLU A 57 0.43 -11.58 -5.24
CA GLU A 57 0.63 -10.13 -5.19
C GLU A 57 -0.50 -9.38 -5.89
N GLU A 58 -0.84 -9.80 -7.10
CA GLU A 58 -1.99 -9.27 -7.85
C GLU A 58 -3.29 -9.47 -7.06
N GLY A 59 -3.45 -10.66 -6.47
CA GLY A 59 -4.56 -10.98 -5.57
C GLY A 59 -4.67 -9.99 -4.41
N SER A 60 -3.57 -9.68 -3.74
CA SER A 60 -3.52 -8.74 -2.61
C SER A 60 -3.76 -7.29 -3.04
N LEU A 61 -3.17 -6.86 -4.16
CA LEU A 61 -3.43 -5.54 -4.74
C LEU A 61 -4.90 -5.32 -5.05
N ASN A 62 -5.59 -6.34 -5.59
CA ASN A 62 -7.03 -6.27 -5.85
C ASN A 62 -7.84 -5.96 -4.58
N TYR A 63 -7.47 -6.53 -3.43
CA TYR A 63 -8.12 -6.21 -2.17
C TYR A 63 -7.85 -4.77 -1.70
N LEU A 64 -6.62 -4.27 -1.88
CA LEU A 64 -6.29 -2.87 -1.62
C LEU A 64 -7.14 -1.94 -2.49
N PHE A 65 -7.25 -2.22 -3.79
CA PHE A 65 -8.07 -1.44 -4.72
C PHE A 65 -9.53 -1.45 -4.34
N GLN A 66 -10.11 -2.62 -4.06
CA GLN A 66 -11.51 -2.71 -3.62
C GLN A 66 -11.77 -1.83 -2.40
N LYS A 67 -10.90 -1.91 -1.38
CA LYS A 67 -11.07 -1.17 -0.13
C LYS A 67 -10.86 0.33 -0.30
N ALA A 68 -9.81 0.76 -0.99
CA ALA A 68 -9.56 2.18 -1.25
C ALA A 68 -10.67 2.78 -2.14
N ASN A 69 -11.01 2.12 -3.24
CA ASN A 69 -11.96 2.63 -4.24
C ASN A 69 -13.40 2.67 -3.73
N SER A 70 -13.77 1.81 -2.78
CA SER A 70 -15.07 1.90 -2.08
C SER A 70 -15.28 3.24 -1.37
N ARG A 71 -14.20 3.98 -1.08
CA ARG A 71 -14.23 5.29 -0.43
C ARG A 71 -13.93 6.44 -1.41
N THR A 72 -12.95 6.27 -2.28
CA THR A 72 -12.46 7.35 -3.16
C THR A 72 -13.27 7.50 -4.44
N GLY A 73 -13.98 6.44 -4.87
CA GLY A 73 -14.69 6.42 -6.15
C GLY A 73 -15.74 7.50 -6.31
N GLU A 74 -16.45 7.86 -5.24
CA GLU A 74 -17.44 8.96 -5.22
C GLU A 74 -16.80 10.34 -5.38
N TYR A 75 -15.51 10.46 -5.08
CA TYR A 75 -14.73 11.70 -5.18
C TYR A 75 -13.90 11.77 -6.47
N GLY A 76 -14.14 10.85 -7.42
CA GLY A 76 -13.53 10.88 -8.75
C GLY A 76 -12.07 10.42 -8.81
N VAL A 77 -11.58 9.72 -7.79
CA VAL A 77 -10.25 9.11 -7.74
C VAL A 77 -10.37 7.60 -7.54
N ARG A 78 -9.71 6.81 -8.39
CA ARG A 78 -9.64 5.35 -8.29
C ARG A 78 -8.19 4.90 -8.39
N LEU A 79 -7.78 4.03 -7.50
CA LEU A 79 -6.53 3.29 -7.61
C LEU A 79 -6.72 2.15 -8.60
N VAL A 80 -5.74 1.95 -9.47
CA VAL A 80 -5.74 0.92 -10.50
C VAL A 80 -4.39 0.22 -10.54
N ASP A 81 -4.38 -0.97 -11.15
CA ASP A 81 -3.14 -1.69 -11.41
C ASP A 81 -2.22 -0.87 -12.33
N LYS A 82 -0.90 -1.04 -12.17
CA LYS A 82 0.12 -0.35 -12.97
C LYS A 82 0.01 -0.59 -14.47
N ASP A 83 -0.51 -1.74 -14.88
CA ASP A 83 -0.66 -2.12 -16.28
C ASP A 83 -1.99 -1.59 -16.87
N THR A 84 -2.84 -0.98 -16.04
CA THR A 84 -4.06 -0.31 -16.52
C THR A 84 -3.71 0.98 -17.27
N GLN A 85 -4.16 1.08 -18.52
CA GLN A 85 -3.98 2.29 -19.32
C GLN A 85 -4.66 3.50 -18.66
N THR A 86 -3.90 4.55 -18.41
CA THR A 86 -4.38 5.77 -17.78
C THR A 86 -3.60 7.00 -18.22
N ASP A 87 -4.31 8.13 -18.32
CA ASP A 87 -3.74 9.46 -18.58
C ASP A 87 -3.22 10.14 -17.30
N SER A 88 -3.30 9.49 -16.13
CA SER A 88 -2.79 10.07 -14.87
C SER A 88 -1.29 10.36 -14.96
N GLU A 89 -0.92 11.59 -14.64
CA GLU A 89 0.48 11.98 -14.45
C GLU A 89 1.06 11.46 -13.13
N TYR A 90 0.21 10.97 -12.23
CA TYR A 90 0.59 10.53 -10.88
C TYR A 90 0.50 9.02 -10.74
N TYR A 91 1.30 8.46 -9.83
CA TYR A 91 1.19 7.08 -9.39
C TYR A 91 1.58 6.97 -7.90
N PHE A 92 1.10 5.91 -7.25
CA PHE A 92 1.53 5.53 -5.93
C PHE A 92 2.56 4.41 -6.00
N GLU A 93 3.60 4.50 -5.17
CA GLU A 93 4.55 3.42 -4.91
C GLU A 93 4.55 3.07 -3.44
N MET A 94 4.15 1.85 -3.10
CA MET A 94 4.23 1.31 -1.75
C MET A 94 5.56 0.58 -1.57
N VAL A 95 6.48 1.19 -0.82
CA VAL A 95 7.76 0.59 -0.45
C VAL A 95 7.57 -0.17 0.85
N VAL A 96 7.67 -1.50 0.79
CA VAL A 96 7.59 -2.35 1.98
C VAL A 96 8.98 -2.47 2.60
N GLU A 97 9.11 -2.06 3.85
CA GLU A 97 10.40 -2.04 4.56
C GLU A 97 10.55 -3.26 5.48
N THR A 98 9.47 -3.65 6.17
CA THR A 98 9.52 -4.73 7.16
C THR A 98 8.33 -5.66 7.02
N ILE A 99 8.60 -6.95 7.19
CA ILE A 99 7.60 -8.01 7.30
C ILE A 99 7.81 -8.70 8.65
N SER A 100 6.81 -8.67 9.53
CA SER A 100 6.86 -9.27 10.85
C SER A 100 6.83 -10.81 10.74
N LYS A 101 7.20 -11.51 11.83
CA LYS A 101 7.07 -12.97 11.87
C LYS A 101 5.62 -13.45 11.70
N GLY A 102 4.65 -12.63 12.10
CA GLY A 102 3.22 -12.92 11.95
C GLY A 102 2.62 -12.42 10.64
N GLY A 103 3.44 -11.89 9.71
CA GLY A 103 2.98 -11.45 8.39
C GLY A 103 2.59 -9.98 8.30
N ASP A 104 2.60 -9.20 9.39
CA ASP A 104 2.33 -7.76 9.33
C ASP A 104 3.38 -7.05 8.48
N ILE A 105 2.97 -6.03 7.72
CA ILE A 105 3.87 -5.24 6.90
C ILE A 105 3.86 -3.77 7.30
N LYS A 106 5.03 -3.13 7.17
CA LYS A 106 5.20 -1.69 7.37
C LYS A 106 6.14 -1.11 6.34
N GLY A 107 5.98 0.18 6.09
CA GLY A 107 6.87 0.96 5.25
C GLY A 107 6.23 2.29 4.87
N GLU A 108 6.50 2.72 3.64
CA GLU A 108 6.01 3.98 3.12
C GLU A 108 5.20 3.82 1.83
N ILE A 109 4.25 4.72 1.62
CA ILE A 109 3.57 4.93 0.34
C ILE A 109 3.96 6.31 -0.15
N HIS A 110 4.52 6.37 -1.35
CA HIS A 110 4.92 7.60 -2.01
C HIS A 110 3.92 7.94 -3.09
N LEU A 111 3.41 9.17 -3.10
CA LEU A 111 2.74 9.73 -4.26
C LEU A 111 3.80 10.41 -5.13
N LYS A 112 3.94 9.97 -6.38
CA LYS A 112 4.96 10.48 -7.31
C LYS A 112 4.31 10.98 -8.60
N LYS A 113 4.96 11.94 -9.26
CA LYS A 113 4.63 12.36 -10.62
C LYS A 113 5.55 11.63 -11.59
N LYS A 114 5.01 11.14 -12.71
CA LYS A 114 5.77 10.50 -13.79
C LYS A 114 6.89 11.45 -14.26
N GLY A 115 8.11 10.93 -14.30
CA GLY A 115 9.29 11.70 -14.70
C GLY A 115 9.89 12.59 -13.60
N GLN A 116 9.44 12.45 -12.34
CA GLN A 116 10.06 13.09 -11.17
C GLN A 116 10.52 12.02 -10.18
N ASP A 117 11.72 12.19 -9.64
CA ASP A 117 12.31 11.25 -8.68
C ASP A 117 11.77 11.46 -7.26
N GLU A 118 11.56 12.72 -6.89
CA GLU A 118 11.12 13.10 -5.55
C GLU A 118 9.61 12.89 -5.36
N PRO A 119 9.18 12.34 -4.21
CA PRO A 119 7.76 12.16 -3.91
C PRO A 119 7.07 13.50 -3.61
N ILE A 120 5.87 13.67 -4.18
CA ILE A 120 4.96 14.77 -3.86
C ILE A 120 4.45 14.65 -2.42
N ALA A 121 4.17 13.42 -1.99
CA ALA A 121 3.73 13.12 -0.65
C ALA A 121 4.27 11.79 -0.18
N ILE A 122 4.61 11.73 1.10
CA ILE A 122 5.06 10.51 1.78
C ILE A 122 4.05 10.17 2.86
N MET A 123 3.63 8.92 2.88
CA MET A 123 2.76 8.36 3.90
C MET A 123 3.45 7.16 4.53
N THR A 124 3.41 7.03 5.85
CA THR A 124 3.81 5.78 6.51
C THR A 124 2.60 4.87 6.63
N PHE A 125 2.79 3.57 6.46
CA PHE A 125 1.76 2.57 6.72
C PHE A 125 2.25 1.48 7.66
N ALA A 126 1.31 0.92 8.41
CA ALA A 126 1.46 -0.33 9.12
C ALA A 126 0.15 -1.11 9.03
N SER A 127 0.20 -2.39 8.65
CA SER A 127 -0.99 -3.24 8.72
C SER A 127 -1.40 -3.51 10.17
N ASP A 128 -2.69 -3.74 10.40
CA ASP A 128 -3.29 -4.16 11.68
C ASP A 128 -3.51 -5.68 11.78
N ASP A 129 -3.41 -6.40 10.66
CA ASP A 129 -3.62 -7.84 10.61
C ASP A 129 -2.28 -8.60 10.54
N ALA A 130 -2.08 -9.52 11.49
CA ALA A 130 -1.01 -10.51 11.47
C ALA A 130 -1.62 -11.83 10.96
N ASP A 131 -1.43 -12.13 9.68
CA ASP A 131 -1.74 -13.43 9.10
C ASP A 131 -0.68 -13.79 8.05
N ASP A 132 -0.07 -14.96 8.23
CA ASP A 132 0.97 -15.50 7.38
C ASP A 132 0.59 -16.85 6.75
N ASN A 133 -0.65 -17.33 6.86
CA ASN A 133 -1.02 -18.66 6.35
C ASN A 133 -1.92 -18.66 5.09
N ASP A 134 -2.39 -17.48 4.67
CA ASP A 134 -3.26 -17.33 3.51
C ASP A 134 -2.62 -17.78 2.18
N LYS A 135 -3.41 -18.39 1.28
CA LYS A 135 -2.92 -18.69 -0.09
C LYS A 135 -2.57 -17.43 -0.88
N ILE A 136 -3.31 -16.35 -0.66
CA ILE A 136 -3.00 -15.01 -1.17
C ILE A 136 -2.26 -14.28 -0.05
N ALA A 137 -0.92 -14.30 -0.09
CA ALA A 137 -0.10 -13.66 0.93
C ALA A 137 -0.41 -12.16 1.04
N PHE A 138 -0.43 -11.63 2.26
CA PHE A 138 -0.70 -10.23 2.57
C PHE A 138 -2.12 -9.74 2.27
N ARG A 139 -3.08 -10.65 2.05
CA ARG A 139 -4.48 -10.31 1.71
C ARG A 139 -5.08 -9.30 2.69
N ASP A 140 -5.06 -9.63 3.97
CA ASP A 140 -5.77 -8.86 4.99
C ASP A 140 -5.01 -7.56 5.32
N GLN A 141 -3.67 -7.62 5.26
CA GLN A 141 -2.81 -6.45 5.34
C GLN A 141 -3.13 -5.42 4.24
N PHE A 142 -3.29 -5.87 2.99
CA PHE A 142 -3.63 -5.00 1.87
C PHE A 142 -5.06 -4.46 1.96
N LYS A 143 -6.02 -5.23 2.48
CA LYS A 143 -7.37 -4.71 2.78
C LYS A 143 -7.29 -3.54 3.75
N SER A 144 -6.58 -3.71 4.87
CA SER A 144 -6.44 -2.68 5.90
C SER A 144 -5.73 -1.42 5.39
N ILE A 145 -4.63 -1.60 4.66
CA ILE A 145 -3.91 -0.50 4.03
C ILE A 145 -4.83 0.23 3.07
N GLY A 146 -5.56 -0.48 2.20
CA GLY A 146 -6.55 0.11 1.29
C GLY A 146 -7.64 0.89 2.02
N GLU A 147 -8.16 0.37 3.13
CA GLU A 147 -9.16 1.08 3.93
C GLU A 147 -8.64 2.38 4.54
N SER A 148 -7.44 2.34 5.11
CA SER A 148 -6.83 3.50 5.77
C SER A 148 -6.33 4.55 4.75
N LEU A 149 -5.71 4.12 3.66
CA LEU A 149 -5.31 4.97 2.54
C LEU A 149 -6.52 5.63 1.89
N GLY A 150 -7.59 4.89 1.63
CA GLY A 150 -8.81 5.46 1.05
C GLY A 150 -9.42 6.56 1.94
N LYS A 151 -9.44 6.36 3.26
CA LYS A 151 -9.87 7.42 4.22
C LYS A 151 -8.95 8.64 4.15
N LEU A 152 -7.64 8.43 4.06
CA LEU A 152 -6.66 9.50 3.98
C LEU A 152 -6.80 10.31 2.69
N ILE A 153 -6.92 9.65 1.53
CA ILE A 153 -7.14 10.30 0.24
C ILE A 153 -8.40 11.17 0.31
N VAL A 154 -9.55 10.61 0.72
CA VAL A 154 -10.80 11.37 0.84
C VAL A 154 -10.63 12.59 1.75
N LYS A 155 -9.95 12.46 2.89
CA LYS A 155 -9.69 13.58 3.81
C LYS A 155 -8.88 14.71 3.17
N GLN A 156 -7.98 14.39 2.23
CA GLN A 156 -7.10 15.37 1.57
C GLN A 156 -7.74 15.98 0.32
N ILE A 157 -8.66 15.28 -0.35
CA ILE A 157 -9.30 15.76 -1.59
C ILE A 157 -10.70 16.34 -1.39
N LYS A 158 -11.36 16.03 -0.27
CA LYS A 158 -12.57 16.75 0.16
C LYS A 158 -12.24 18.18 0.57
#